data_AF-A0A975U1Z1-F1
#
_entry.id   AF-A0A975U1Z1-F1
#
_cell.length_a   1.000
_cell.length_b   1.000
_cell.length_c   1.000
_cell.angle_alpha   90.00
_cell.angle_beta   90.00
_cell.angle_gamma   90.00
#
_symmetry.space_group_name_H-M   'P 1'
#
loop_
_entity.id
_entity.type
_entity.pdbx_description
1 polymer ?
#
loop_
_entity_poly.entity_id
_entity_poly.type
_entity_poly.pdbx_seq_one_letter_code
_entity_poly.pdbx_strand_id
1 'polypeptide(L)' 'MRAKTNRHGVCPICRRPPPEGAEATRFRPFCSRRCADIDLHRWLTGAYRVDGDQASGEEGRGHGAAPET' A
#
# COMPACT_ATOMS: atom_id res chain seq x y z
N MET A 1 -26.44 7.23 1.40
CA MET A 1 -25.20 6.51 1.77
C MET A 1 -24.43 6.22 0.47
N ARG A 2 -23.22 6.76 0.25
CA ARG A 2 -22.45 6.48 -0.98
C ARG A 2 -21.85 5.07 -0.88
N ALA A 3 -22.10 4.22 -1.89
CA ALA A 3 -21.51 2.90 -1.98
C ALA A 3 -19.97 2.99 -2.05
N LYS A 4 -19.28 2.20 -1.22
CA LYS A 4 -17.82 2.00 -1.30
C LYS A 4 -17.52 1.16 -2.55
N THR A 5 -17.30 1.81 -3.68
CA THR A 5 -16.82 1.12 -4.89
C THR A 5 -15.35 0.75 -4.70
N ASN A 6 -15.11 -0.54 -4.60
CA ASN A 6 -13.76 -1.05 -4.41
C ASN A 6 -12.99 -0.92 -5.73
N ARG A 7 -12.02 0.00 -5.79
CA ARG A 7 -11.27 0.33 -7.02
C ARG A 7 -10.19 -0.70 -7.36
N HIS A 8 -10.55 -1.99 -7.32
CA HIS A 8 -9.64 -3.11 -7.54
C HIS A 8 -9.14 -3.29 -8.98
N GLY A 9 -9.37 -2.32 -9.88
CA GLY A 9 -9.02 -2.38 -11.30
C GLY A 9 -7.96 -1.38 -11.76
N VAL A 10 -7.37 -0.58 -10.86
CA VAL A 10 -6.34 0.41 -11.21
C VAL A 10 -5.05 0.17 -10.45
N CYS A 11 -3.92 0.58 -11.02
CA CYS A 11 -2.62 0.44 -10.37
C CYS A 11 -2.62 1.19 -9.01
N PRO A 12 -2.27 0.54 -7.89
CA PRO A 12 -2.29 1.19 -6.57
C PRO A 12 -1.21 2.26 -6.42
N ILE A 13 -0.16 2.22 -7.26
CA ILE A 13 0.97 3.15 -7.22
C ILE A 13 0.70 4.44 -7.99
N CYS A 14 0.14 4.34 -9.20
CA CYS A 14 -0.03 5.50 -10.09
C CYS A 14 -1.45 5.69 -10.66
N ARG A 15 -2.40 4.82 -10.30
CA ARG A 15 -3.83 4.86 -10.72
C ARG A 15 -4.10 4.73 -12.22
N ARG A 16 -3.09 4.41 -13.03
CA ARG A 16 -3.28 4.05 -14.44
C ARG A 16 -3.93 2.67 -14.57
N PRO A 17 -4.66 2.41 -15.68
CA PRO A 17 -5.14 1.07 -15.98
C PRO A 17 -3.96 0.09 -16.12
N PRO A 18 -4.15 -1.19 -15.77
CA PRO A 18 -3.15 -2.23 -16.04
C PRO A 18 -2.91 -2.38 -17.55
N PRO A 19 -1.73 -2.86 -17.97
CA PRO A 19 -1.44 -3.10 -19.38
C PRO A 19 -2.36 -4.21 -19.90
N GLU A 20 -2.60 -4.22 -21.21
CA GLU A 20 -3.40 -5.25 -21.88
C GLU A 20 -2.55 -6.45 -22.31
N GLY A 21 -3.20 -7.56 -22.67
CA GLY A 21 -2.52 -8.74 -23.22
C GLY A 21 -1.63 -9.50 -22.22
N ALA A 22 -0.57 -10.13 -22.71
CA ALA A 22 0.31 -10.98 -21.90
C ALA A 22 1.00 -10.25 -20.73
N GLU A 23 1.17 -8.93 -20.87
CA GLU A 23 1.82 -8.10 -19.86
C GLU A 23 0.92 -7.82 -18.65
N ALA A 24 -0.41 -7.90 -18.84
CA ALA A 24 -1.42 -7.81 -17.79
C ALA A 24 -1.18 -8.86 -16.69
N THR A 25 -0.89 -10.09 -17.07
CA THR A 25 -0.73 -11.19 -16.11
C THR A 25 0.58 -11.07 -15.32
N ARG A 26 1.63 -10.52 -15.94
CA ARG A 26 2.97 -10.47 -15.32
C ARG A 26 3.09 -9.45 -14.20
N PHE A 27 2.43 -8.29 -14.33
CA PHE A 27 2.63 -7.17 -13.40
C PHE A 27 1.42 -6.80 -12.56
N ARG A 28 0.27 -7.46 -12.72
CA ARG A 28 -0.89 -7.19 -11.86
C ARG A 28 -0.54 -7.37 -10.37
N PRO A 29 -0.98 -6.44 -9.50
CA PRO A 29 -1.97 -5.37 -9.72
C PRO A 29 -1.41 -4.04 -10.31
N PHE A 30 -0.15 -4.00 -10.75
CA PHE A 30 0.52 -2.80 -11.24
C PHE A 30 0.41 -2.61 -12.76
N CYS A 31 0.66 -1.38 -13.22
CA CYS A 31 0.62 -1.08 -14.66
C CYS A 31 1.93 -1.40 -15.40
N SER A 32 3.03 -1.69 -14.70
CA SER A 32 4.35 -2.00 -15.28
C SER A 32 5.35 -2.45 -14.22
N ARG A 33 6.50 -2.99 -14.65
CA ARG A 33 7.64 -3.32 -13.78
C ARG A 33 8.04 -2.15 -12.87
N ARG A 34 8.12 -0.94 -13.40
CA ARG A 34 8.49 0.26 -12.63
C ARG A 34 7.59 0.47 -11.40
N CYS A 35 6.28 0.26 -11.54
CA CYS A 35 5.37 0.42 -10.41
C CYS A 35 5.51 -0.71 -9.39
N ALA A 36 5.79 -1.94 -9.83
CA ALA A 36 6.10 -3.05 -8.93
C ALA A 36 7.39 -2.78 -8.13
N ASP A 37 8.44 -2.26 -8.77
CA ASP A 37 9.71 -1.93 -8.11
C ASP A 37 9.53 -0.82 -7.05
N ILE A 38 8.69 0.19 -7.33
CA ILE A 38 8.36 1.26 -6.37
C ILE A 38 7.62 0.69 -5.15
N ASP A 39 6.66 -0.20 -5.37
CA ASP A 39 5.93 -0.87 -4.30
C ASP A 39 6.86 -1.70 -3.41
N LEU A 40 7.75 -2.47 -4.04
CA LEU A 40 8.78 -3.23 -3.35
C LEU A 40 9.69 -2.33 -2.52
N HIS A 41 10.14 -1.20 -3.07
CA HIS A 41 10.95 -0.24 -2.32
C HIS A 41 10.22 0.28 -1.08
N ARG A 42 8.93 0.66 -1.20
CA ARG A 42 8.12 1.10 -0.06
C ARG A 42 8.01 0.03 1.03
N TRP A 43 7.95 -1.23 0.63
CA TRP A 43 7.96 -2.35 1.57
C TRP A 43 9.31 -2.46 2.28
N LEU A 44 10.41 -2.45 1.52
CA LEU A 44 11.77 -2.55 2.07
C LEU A 44 12.16 -1.37 2.97
N THR A 45 11.59 -0.18 2.76
CA THR A 45 11.85 1.00 3.59
C THR A 45 10.87 1.15 4.76
N GLY A 46 9.92 0.23 4.94
CA GLY A 46 8.91 0.35 6.00
C GLY A 46 7.96 1.54 5.83
N ALA A 47 7.70 1.97 4.59
CA ALA A 47 6.79 3.08 4.32
C ALA A 47 5.31 2.72 4.54
N TYR A 48 4.98 1.43 4.58
CA TYR A 48 3.65 0.95 4.92
C TYR A 48 3.43 0.99 6.44
N ARG A 49 2.40 1.72 6.88
CA ARG A 49 1.94 1.75 8.27
C ARG A 49 0.52 1.21 8.35
N VAL A 50 0.26 0.45 9.40
CA VAL A 50 -1.09 0.03 9.79
C VAL A 50 -1.48 0.93 10.95
N ASP A 51 -2.60 1.63 10.81
CA ASP A 51 -3.15 2.39 11.93
C ASP A 51 -3.49 1.41 13.05
N GLY A 52 -2.93 1.63 14.24
CA GLY A 52 -3.32 0.87 15.42
C GLY A 52 -4.77 1.19 15.74
N ASP A 53 -5.57 0.16 16.03
CA ASP A 53 -6.85 0.37 16.67
C ASP A 53 -6.59 1.08 17.99
N GLN A 54 -7.16 2.27 18.17
CA GLN A 54 -7.24 2.89 19.50
C GLN A 54 -8.28 2.09 20.29
N ALA A 55 -7.97 0.82 20.59
CA ALA A 55 -8.72 0.05 21.56
C ALA A 55 -8.47 0.71 22.91
N SER A 56 -9.46 1.44 23.41
CA SER A 56 -9.56 1.74 24.82
C SER A 56 -9.51 0.43 25.61
N GLY A 57 -8.42 0.17 26.31
CA GLY A 57 -8.24 -0.96 27.21
C GLY A 57 -6.78 -1.18 27.53
N GLU A 58 -6.36 -0.72 28.70
CA GLU A 58 -5.14 -1.05 29.47
C GLU A 58 -3.94 -1.70 28.74
N GLU A 59 -2.82 -0.95 28.79
CA GLU A 59 -1.43 -1.39 28.79
C GLU A 59 -0.96 -2.44 27.77
N GLY A 60 -0.42 -1.91 26.66
CA GLY A 60 0.54 -2.59 25.79
C GLY A 60 1.55 -1.60 25.24
N ARG A 61 2.66 -1.40 25.96
CA ARG A 61 3.76 -0.48 25.64
C ARG A 61 4.29 -0.68 24.20
N GLY A 62 3.86 0.19 23.28
CA GLY A 62 4.38 0.28 21.91
C GLY A 62 5.66 1.10 21.84
N HIS A 63 6.73 0.46 21.38
CA HIS A 63 8.03 1.08 21.09
C HIS A 63 7.96 2.06 19.91
N GLY A 64 8.58 3.23 20.06
CA GLY A 64 8.91 4.10 18.93
C GLY A 64 9.13 5.56 19.27
N ALA A 65 9.90 5.87 20.32
CA ALA A 65 10.49 7.20 20.43
C ALA A 65 11.49 7.40 19.28
N ALA A 66 11.27 8.41 18.44
CA ALA A 66 12.32 8.95 17.58
C ALA A 66 13.00 10.10 18.33
N PRO A 67 14.33 10.23 18.26
CA PRO A 67 15.05 11.30 18.95
C PRO A 67 14.76 12.65 18.30
N GLU A 68 14.61 13.62 19.18
CA GLU A 68 14.68 15.06 18.99
C GLU A 68 15.91 15.54 18.21
N THR A 69 15.69 16.53 17.33
CA THR A 69 16.65 17.57 16.94
C THR A 69 15.92 18.89 16.80
#